data_AF-A0A229GKT3-F1
#
_entry.id   AF-A0A229GKT3-F1
#
_cell.length_a   1.000
_cell.length_b   1.000
_cell.length_c   1.000
_cell.angle_alpha   90.00
_cell.angle_beta   90.00
_cell.angle_gamma   90.00
#
_symmetry.space_group_name_H-M   'P 1'
#
loop_
_entity.id
_entity.type
_entity.pdbx_description
1 polymer ?
#
loop_
_entity_poly.entity_id
_entity_poly.type
_entity_poly.pdbx_seq_one_letter_code
_entity_poly.pdbx_strand_id
1 'polypeptide(L)'
;MNSIHLKPTQKFITFSKSKLVIHQDAQEALLIWHQFRPRMKGINIGGLDDCYRPPLRLVIGKDSTYYFFNEFRRIDRVLTEEVSLRQPCLVAAESLQDIKRLAWSEVIELAFSRGIYHPEFFKALNTNAPKSIICELMNIDRLTVENYCKFAGINQSAYEYQQCKVADDQALLGLHKNMNWMDASYESN
;
A
#
# COMPACT_ATOMS: atom_id res chain seq x y z
N MET A 1 -6.74 -8.17 -36.49
CA MET A 1 -6.22 -8.72 -35.22
C MET A 1 -4.90 -8.01 -34.92
N ASN A 2 -4.89 -7.04 -34.00
CA ASN A 2 -3.68 -6.28 -33.69
C ASN A 2 -2.95 -6.97 -32.53
N SER A 3 -1.79 -7.54 -32.82
CA SER A 3 -0.88 -8.06 -31.82
C SER A 3 -0.28 -6.89 -31.04
N ILE A 4 -0.79 -6.64 -29.84
CA ILE A 4 -0.17 -5.69 -28.91
C ILE A 4 1.10 -6.37 -28.39
N HIS A 5 2.25 -6.04 -28.98
CA HIS A 5 3.54 -6.40 -28.43
C HIS A 5 3.79 -5.58 -27.16
N LEU A 6 3.29 -6.06 -26.02
CA LEU A 6 3.59 -5.51 -24.70
C LEU A 6 4.97 -5.98 -24.26
N LYS A 7 6.04 -5.44 -24.86
CA LYS A 7 7.35 -5.54 -24.24
C LYS A 7 7.45 -4.43 -23.17
N PRO A 8 7.69 -4.77 -21.89
CA PRO A 8 7.96 -3.75 -20.89
C PRO A 8 9.17 -2.94 -21.35
N THR A 9 9.00 -1.62 -21.42
CA THR A 9 10.07 -0.72 -21.87
C THR A 9 10.83 -0.26 -20.65
N GLN A 10 12.11 -0.62 -20.57
CA GLN A 10 13.00 -0.09 -19.53
C GLN A 10 13.36 1.37 -19.86
N LYS A 11 13.16 2.26 -18.90
CA LYS A 11 13.54 3.67 -19.00
C LYS A 11 14.20 4.09 -17.69
N PHE A 12 15.18 4.97 -17.77
CA PHE A 12 15.72 5.64 -16.60
C PHE A 12 15.13 7.03 -16.49
N ILE A 13 14.35 7.27 -15.43
CA ILE A 13 13.59 8.50 -15.23
C ILE A 13 14.12 9.20 -13.98
N THR A 14 14.42 10.49 -14.09
CA THR A 14 14.69 11.34 -12.93
C THR A 14 13.38 11.91 -12.44
N PHE A 15 12.95 11.50 -11.26
CA PHE A 15 11.73 12.00 -10.65
C PHE A 15 12.05 13.21 -9.77
N SER A 16 11.42 14.35 -10.05
CA SER A 16 11.20 15.37 -9.04
C SER A 16 9.94 15.01 -8.25
N LYS A 17 9.81 15.48 -6.98
CA LYS A 17 8.61 15.29 -6.14
C LYS A 17 7.27 15.58 -6.86
N SER A 18 7.30 16.38 -7.92
CA SER A 18 6.15 16.80 -8.73
C SER A 18 5.77 15.88 -9.90
N LYS A 19 6.51 14.80 -10.19
CA LYS A 19 6.34 13.99 -11.43
C LYS A 19 5.90 12.54 -11.23
N LEU A 20 5.72 12.09 -9.99
CA LEU A 20 5.20 10.75 -9.66
C LEU A 20 3.77 10.88 -9.15
N VAL A 21 2.82 10.34 -9.89
CA VAL A 21 1.40 10.34 -9.52
C VAL A 21 0.96 8.90 -9.28
N ILE A 22 0.09 8.67 -8.31
CA ILE A 22 -0.51 7.36 -8.09
C ILE A 22 -1.63 7.09 -9.09
N HIS A 23 -1.68 5.88 -9.63
CA HIS A 23 -2.80 5.41 -10.44
C HIS A 23 -4.09 5.39 -9.62
N GLN A 24 -5.21 5.85 -10.18
CA GLN A 24 -6.49 5.97 -9.45
C GLN A 24 -6.92 4.66 -8.77
N ASP A 25 -6.83 3.53 -9.49
CA ASP A 25 -7.19 2.21 -8.96
C ASP A 25 -6.27 1.66 -7.85
N ALA A 26 -5.13 2.31 -7.59
CA ALA A 26 -4.21 1.94 -6.51
C ALA A 26 -4.32 2.87 -5.29
N GLN A 27 -5.08 3.97 -5.37
CA GLN A 27 -5.13 5.00 -4.33
C GLN A 27 -5.59 4.47 -2.97
N GLU A 28 -6.68 3.70 -2.93
CA GLU A 28 -7.19 3.11 -1.69
C GLU A 28 -6.18 2.15 -1.05
N ALA A 29 -5.52 1.34 -1.88
CA ALA A 29 -4.48 0.43 -1.43
C ALA A 29 -3.29 1.21 -0.82
N LEU A 30 -2.84 2.29 -1.46
CA LEU A 30 -1.78 3.15 -0.90
C LEU A 30 -2.19 3.78 0.44
N LEU A 31 -3.43 4.25 0.58
CA LEU A 31 -3.91 4.87 1.82
C LEU A 31 -3.85 3.88 2.99
N ILE A 32 -4.37 2.66 2.79
CA ILE A 32 -4.30 1.61 3.82
C ILE A 32 -2.86 1.21 4.06
N TRP A 33 -2.06 1.06 3.00
CA TRP A 33 -0.66 0.74 3.14
C TRP A 33 0.06 1.80 4.01
N HIS A 34 -0.17 3.09 3.75
CA HIS A 34 0.42 4.17 4.53
C HIS A 34 -0.01 4.16 6.00
N GLN A 35 -1.26 3.78 6.30
CA GLN A 35 -1.79 3.69 7.67
C GLN A 35 -1.14 2.56 8.47
N PHE A 36 -0.90 1.41 7.84
CA PHE A 36 -0.44 0.20 8.51
C PHE A 36 1.04 -0.13 8.26
N ARG A 37 1.77 0.69 7.47
CA ARG A 37 3.18 0.43 7.16
C ARG A 37 4.04 0.42 8.44
N PRO A 38 4.97 -0.54 8.55
CA PRO A 38 5.99 -0.50 9.58
C PRO A 38 6.84 0.77 9.46
N ARG A 39 7.09 1.45 10.57
CA ARG A 39 7.96 2.65 10.62
C ARG A 39 9.46 2.33 10.55
N MET A 40 9.83 1.17 10.01
CA MET A 40 11.23 0.76 9.93
C MET A 40 11.96 1.56 8.86
N LYS A 41 13.15 2.07 9.21
CA LYS A 41 14.03 2.71 8.23
C LYS A 41 14.38 1.72 7.13
N GLY A 42 14.31 2.22 5.90
CA GLY A 42 14.71 1.44 4.75
C GLY A 42 16.20 1.12 4.73
N ILE A 43 16.56 0.06 4.00
CA ILE A 43 17.93 -0.08 3.53
C ILE A 43 18.15 1.02 2.51
N ASN A 44 19.12 1.90 2.77
CA ASN A 44 19.53 2.93 1.83
C ASN A 44 20.29 2.27 0.67
N ILE A 45 19.71 2.32 -0.51
CA ILE A 45 20.27 1.78 -1.75
C ILE A 45 20.69 2.88 -2.73
N GLY A 46 20.61 4.16 -2.32
CA GLY A 46 20.95 5.30 -3.18
C GLY A 46 22.43 5.37 -3.59
N GLY A 47 23.31 4.70 -2.86
CA GLY A 47 24.73 4.56 -3.20
C GLY A 47 25.05 3.39 -4.16
N LEU A 48 24.05 2.57 -4.53
CA LEU A 48 24.25 1.50 -5.50
C LEU A 48 24.22 2.05 -6.93
N ASP A 49 25.05 1.46 -7.79
CA ASP A 49 25.03 1.73 -9.22
C ASP A 49 23.64 1.42 -9.81
N ASP A 50 23.28 2.13 -10.88
CA ASP A 50 21.97 2.15 -11.52
C ASP A 50 21.48 0.74 -11.87
N CYS A 51 22.39 -0.16 -12.23
CA CYS A 51 22.10 -1.54 -12.61
C CYS A 51 21.67 -2.45 -11.43
N TYR A 52 22.00 -2.06 -10.19
CA TYR A 52 21.68 -2.83 -8.99
C TYR A 52 20.48 -2.29 -8.21
N ARG A 53 19.93 -1.14 -8.64
CA ARG A 53 18.75 -0.56 -8.00
C ARG A 53 17.48 -1.22 -8.54
N PRO A 54 16.53 -1.64 -7.66
CA PRO A 54 15.28 -2.24 -8.10
C PRO A 54 14.49 -1.25 -8.97
N PRO A 55 14.04 -1.66 -10.18
CA PRO A 55 13.30 -0.78 -11.05
C PRO A 55 11.88 -0.52 -10.55
N LEU A 56 11.43 0.73 -10.61
CA LEU A 56 10.05 1.12 -10.32
C LEU A 56 9.12 0.68 -11.44
N ARG A 57 7.98 0.06 -11.12
CA ARG A 57 6.96 -0.25 -12.13
C ARG A 57 5.99 0.91 -12.32
N LEU A 58 5.77 1.28 -13.58
CA LEU A 58 4.96 2.43 -13.96
C LEU A 58 4.06 2.10 -15.14
N VAL A 59 2.93 2.80 -15.22
CA VAL A 59 2.04 2.83 -16.37
C VAL A 59 2.05 4.24 -16.97
N ILE A 60 2.03 4.35 -18.29
CA ILE A 60 1.85 5.63 -18.98
C ILE A 60 0.35 5.89 -19.14
N GLY A 61 -0.13 7.03 -18.65
CA GLY A 61 -1.48 7.50 -18.94
C GLY A 61 -1.56 8.25 -20.28
N LYS A 62 -2.79 8.59 -20.68
CA LYS A 62 -3.08 9.26 -21.96
C LYS A 62 -2.34 10.61 -22.11
N ASP A 63 -2.08 11.29 -20.99
CA ASP A 63 -1.45 12.61 -20.96
C ASP A 63 0.08 12.54 -20.94
N SER A 64 0.68 11.38 -21.26
CA SER A 64 2.12 11.09 -21.11
C SER A 64 2.66 11.18 -19.68
N THR A 65 1.77 11.25 -18.69
CA THR A 65 2.10 11.17 -17.26
C THR A 65 2.40 9.74 -16.84
N TYR A 66 3.41 9.56 -15.99
CA TYR A 66 3.75 8.26 -15.40
C TYR A 66 3.00 8.05 -14.09
N TYR A 67 2.30 6.92 -13.99
CA TYR A 67 1.57 6.52 -12.80
C TYR A 67 2.22 5.30 -12.17
N PHE A 68 2.43 5.36 -10.85
CA PHE A 68 2.78 4.18 -10.07
C PHE A 68 1.53 3.55 -9.48
N PHE A 69 1.60 2.25 -9.20
CA PHE A 69 0.45 1.51 -8.67
C PHE A 69 0.83 0.43 -7.65
N ASN A 70 2.11 0.12 -7.50
CA ASN A 70 2.63 -0.84 -6.54
C ASN A 70 3.99 -0.34 -6.03
N GLU A 71 4.69 -1.18 -5.26
CA GLU A 71 6.02 -0.89 -4.68
C GLU A 71 5.99 0.38 -3.82
N PHE A 72 4.89 0.59 -3.09
CA PHE A 72 4.64 1.74 -2.23
C PHE A 72 5.80 2.02 -1.28
N ARG A 73 6.40 0.97 -0.70
CA ARG A 73 7.59 1.12 0.15
C ARG A 73 8.77 1.74 -0.58
N ARG A 74 9.05 1.29 -1.81
CA ARG A 74 10.17 1.78 -2.60
C ARG A 74 9.93 3.22 -3.02
N ILE A 75 8.69 3.55 -3.39
CA ILE A 75 8.29 4.90 -3.81
C ILE A 75 8.35 5.87 -2.64
N ASP A 76 7.89 5.48 -1.45
CA ASP A 76 8.03 6.27 -0.22
C ASP A 76 9.51 6.61 0.05
N ARG A 77 10.43 5.65 -0.14
CA ARG A 77 11.89 5.92 -0.08
C ARG A 77 12.38 6.85 -1.19
N VAL A 78 11.96 6.65 -2.44
CA VAL A 78 12.37 7.53 -3.55
C VAL A 78 11.97 8.98 -3.28
N LEU A 79 10.76 9.19 -2.75
CA LEU A 79 10.21 10.51 -2.48
C LEU A 79 10.77 11.17 -1.21
N THR A 80 11.37 10.41 -0.31
CA THR A 80 11.92 10.92 0.96
C THR A 80 13.44 11.04 0.95
N GLU A 81 14.14 10.06 0.37
CA GLU A 81 15.59 9.89 0.46
C GLU A 81 16.32 10.09 -0.89
N GLU A 82 15.66 9.88 -2.03
CA GLU A 82 16.31 9.80 -3.36
C GLU A 82 15.74 10.76 -4.42
N VAL A 83 15.18 11.90 -3.97
CA VAL A 83 14.40 12.88 -4.76
C VAL A 83 15.14 13.50 -5.96
N SER A 84 16.45 13.28 -6.07
CA SER A 84 17.29 13.80 -7.15
C SER A 84 18.08 12.70 -7.89
N LEU A 85 17.85 11.43 -7.55
CA LEU A 85 18.52 10.31 -8.20
C LEU A 85 17.69 9.84 -9.40
N ARG A 86 18.40 9.51 -10.49
CA ARG A 86 17.81 8.84 -11.64
C ARG A 86 17.37 7.44 -11.20
N GLN A 87 16.14 7.03 -11.50
CA GLN A 87 15.61 5.73 -11.09
C GLN A 87 15.45 4.83 -12.31
N PRO A 88 15.85 3.55 -12.23
CA PRO A 88 15.44 2.58 -13.22
C PRO A 88 13.92 2.38 -13.13
N CYS A 89 13.24 2.34 -14.27
CA CYS A 89 11.80 2.17 -14.36
C CYS A 89 11.43 1.15 -15.43
N LEU A 90 10.47 0.31 -15.10
CA LEU A 90 9.79 -0.60 -16.00
C LEU A 90 8.43 0.00 -16.35
N VAL A 91 8.30 0.45 -17.59
CA VAL A 91 7.03 0.96 -18.10
C VAL A 91 6.31 -0.19 -18.80
N ALA A 92 5.21 -0.62 -18.19
CA ALA A 92 4.36 -1.70 -18.70
C ALA A 92 2.95 -1.17 -18.98
N ALA A 93 2.24 -1.81 -19.92
CA ALA A 93 0.81 -1.61 -20.06
C ALA A 93 0.11 -2.73 -19.29
N GLU A 94 -0.16 -2.45 -18.01
CA GLU A 94 -0.89 -3.35 -17.13
C GLU A 94 -2.39 -3.16 -17.33
N SER A 95 -3.17 -4.24 -17.19
CA SER A 95 -4.62 -4.11 -17.16
C SER A 95 -5.07 -3.46 -15.85
N LEU A 96 -6.27 -2.86 -15.82
CA LEU A 96 -6.82 -2.28 -14.59
C LEU A 96 -6.97 -3.33 -13.48
N GLN A 97 -7.21 -4.60 -13.85
CA GLN A 97 -7.32 -5.70 -12.90
C GLN A 97 -5.95 -6.05 -12.30
N ASP A 98 -4.91 -6.10 -13.13
CA ASP A 98 -3.54 -6.38 -12.68
C ASP A 98 -3.01 -5.26 -11.79
N ILE A 99 -3.31 -4.01 -12.13
CA ILE A 99 -3.00 -2.82 -11.31
C ILE A 99 -3.59 -2.99 -9.90
N LYS A 100 -4.89 -3.30 -9.79
CA LYS A 100 -5.54 -3.52 -8.49
C LYS A 100 -4.92 -4.70 -7.75
N ARG A 101 -4.71 -5.82 -8.43
CA ARG A 101 -4.15 -7.03 -7.85
C ARG A 101 -2.76 -6.78 -7.25
N LEU A 102 -1.88 -6.10 -7.99
CA LEU A 102 -0.51 -5.78 -7.56
C LEU A 102 -0.48 -4.70 -6.47
N ALA A 103 -1.40 -3.75 -6.50
CA ALA A 103 -1.55 -2.76 -5.43
C ALA A 103 -1.96 -3.43 -4.11
N TRP A 104 -3.00 -4.26 -4.16
CA TRP A 104 -3.53 -4.94 -2.99
C TRP A 104 -2.64 -6.09 -2.49
N SER A 105 -1.81 -6.69 -3.35
CA SER A 105 -0.83 -7.70 -2.90
C SER A 105 0.15 -7.13 -1.89
N GLU A 106 0.65 -5.91 -2.11
CA GLU A 106 1.55 -5.25 -1.14
C GLU A 106 0.83 -4.88 0.16
N VAL A 107 -0.47 -4.56 0.10
CA VAL A 107 -1.27 -4.30 1.29
C VAL A 107 -1.41 -5.57 2.13
N ILE A 108 -1.81 -6.70 1.54
CA ILE A 108 -2.01 -7.94 2.31
C ILE A 108 -0.72 -8.47 2.92
N GLU A 109 0.45 -8.20 2.30
CA GLU A 109 1.75 -8.54 2.88
C GLU A 109 1.99 -7.83 4.22
N LEU A 110 1.32 -6.70 4.48
CA LEU A 110 1.36 -6.05 5.78
C LEU A 110 0.85 -6.96 6.88
N ALA A 111 -0.05 -7.91 6.62
CA ALA A 111 -0.50 -8.88 7.63
C ALA A 111 0.67 -9.62 8.32
N PHE A 112 1.79 -9.81 7.63
CA PHE A 112 2.97 -10.50 8.15
C PHE A 112 3.98 -9.56 8.82
N SER A 113 3.71 -8.26 8.85
CA SER A 113 4.61 -7.28 9.45
C SER A 113 4.53 -7.31 10.98
N ARG A 114 5.68 -7.11 11.64
CA ARG A 114 5.75 -7.04 13.10
C ARG A 114 5.02 -5.80 13.61
N GLY A 115 4.21 -5.97 14.66
CA GLY A 115 3.51 -4.86 15.34
C GLY A 115 2.22 -4.40 14.65
N ILE A 116 1.70 -5.18 13.69
CA ILE A 116 0.40 -4.93 13.10
C ILE A 116 -0.69 -5.16 14.14
N TYR A 117 -1.60 -4.19 14.25
CA TYR A 117 -2.82 -4.36 15.01
C TYR A 117 -3.89 -4.99 14.10
N HIS A 118 -4.00 -6.31 14.18
CA HIS A 118 -4.75 -7.12 13.22
C HIS A 118 -6.26 -6.81 13.16
N PRO A 119 -6.96 -6.47 14.26
CA PRO A 119 -8.38 -6.11 14.20
C PRO A 119 -8.67 -4.88 13.33
N GLU A 120 -7.87 -3.81 13.47
CA GLU A 120 -8.05 -2.62 12.61
C GLU A 120 -7.63 -2.88 11.18
N PHE A 121 -6.57 -3.65 10.99
CA PHE A 121 -6.13 -4.01 9.64
C PHE A 121 -7.19 -4.83 8.91
N PHE A 122 -7.76 -5.85 9.56
CA PHE A 122 -8.85 -6.64 9.02
C PHE A 122 -10.09 -5.78 8.73
N LYS A 123 -10.45 -4.87 9.65
CA LYS A 123 -11.58 -3.94 9.43
C LYS A 123 -11.35 -3.05 8.21
N ALA A 124 -10.13 -2.53 8.03
CA ALA A 124 -9.77 -1.70 6.87
C ALA A 124 -9.87 -2.50 5.56
N LEU A 125 -9.36 -3.74 5.54
CA LEU A 125 -9.48 -4.63 4.39
C LEU A 125 -10.95 -4.92 4.06
N ASN A 126 -11.77 -5.27 5.06
CA ASN A 126 -13.16 -5.62 4.83
C ASN A 126 -14.03 -4.44 4.35
N THR A 127 -13.63 -3.20 4.66
CA THR A 127 -14.39 -1.99 4.31
C THR A 127 -14.01 -1.47 2.92
N ASN A 128 -12.71 -1.40 2.64
CA ASN A 128 -12.20 -0.64 1.50
C ASN A 128 -11.76 -1.54 0.33
N ALA A 129 -11.44 -2.81 0.58
CA ALA A 129 -10.82 -3.63 -0.44
C ALA A 129 -11.83 -4.31 -1.37
N PRO A 130 -11.52 -4.46 -2.66
CA PRO A 130 -12.33 -5.28 -3.56
C PRO A 130 -12.31 -6.74 -3.10
N LYS A 131 -13.45 -7.23 -2.60
CA LYS A 131 -13.56 -8.55 -1.96
C LYS A 131 -13.09 -9.69 -2.85
N SER A 132 -13.41 -9.64 -4.14
CA SER A 132 -12.95 -10.65 -5.12
C SER A 132 -11.43 -10.73 -5.19
N ILE A 133 -10.77 -9.57 -5.23
CA ILE A 133 -9.30 -9.47 -5.33
C ILE A 133 -8.64 -9.91 -4.03
N ILE A 134 -9.13 -9.48 -2.87
CA ILE A 134 -8.55 -9.88 -1.58
C ILE A 134 -8.75 -11.38 -1.31
N CYS A 135 -9.93 -11.92 -1.57
CA CYS A 135 -10.19 -13.35 -1.44
C CYS A 135 -9.25 -14.16 -2.34
N GLU A 136 -9.07 -13.74 -3.60
CA GLU A 136 -8.12 -14.37 -4.53
C GLU A 136 -6.67 -14.30 -4.00
N LEU A 137 -6.22 -13.10 -3.61
CA LEU A 137 -4.84 -12.89 -3.16
C LEU A 137 -4.50 -13.62 -1.85
N MET A 138 -5.48 -13.76 -0.95
CA MET A 138 -5.34 -14.52 0.29
C MET A 138 -5.55 -16.03 0.10
N ASN A 139 -6.02 -16.45 -1.08
CA ASN A 139 -6.44 -17.82 -1.37
C ASN A 139 -7.53 -18.33 -0.40
N ILE A 140 -8.59 -17.55 -0.22
CA ILE A 140 -9.72 -17.84 0.66
C ILE A 140 -11.05 -17.63 -0.08
N ASP A 141 -12.08 -18.39 0.28
CA ASP A 141 -13.40 -18.24 -0.36
C ASP A 141 -14.13 -16.96 0.10
N ARG A 142 -13.99 -16.63 1.38
CA ARG A 142 -14.69 -15.52 2.03
C ARG A 142 -13.80 -14.84 3.06
N LEU A 143 -13.85 -13.51 3.10
CA LEU A 143 -13.13 -12.70 4.07
C LEU A 143 -13.84 -12.76 5.44
N THR A 144 -13.54 -13.79 6.22
CA THR A 144 -13.97 -13.97 7.61
C THR A 144 -12.77 -13.80 8.55
N VAL A 145 -13.02 -13.54 9.83
CA VAL A 145 -11.95 -13.44 10.85
C VAL A 145 -11.14 -14.74 10.91
N GLU A 146 -11.81 -15.89 10.88
CA GLU A 146 -11.15 -17.20 10.90
C GLU A 146 -10.20 -17.38 9.70
N ASN A 147 -10.68 -17.09 8.48
CA ASN A 147 -9.88 -17.23 7.27
C ASN A 147 -8.72 -16.24 7.24
N TYR A 148 -8.95 -15.01 7.71
CA TYR A 148 -7.90 -14.01 7.84
C TYR A 148 -6.84 -14.41 8.88
N CYS A 149 -7.24 -14.95 10.04
CA CYS A 149 -6.30 -15.42 11.06
C CYS A 149 -5.43 -16.57 10.53
N LYS A 150 -6.03 -17.51 9.77
CA LYS A 150 -5.30 -18.58 9.07
C LYS A 150 -4.30 -18.00 8.06
N PHE A 151 -4.73 -17.04 7.24
CA PHE A 151 -3.87 -16.37 6.27
C PHE A 151 -2.69 -15.64 6.95
N ALA A 152 -2.97 -14.87 8.01
CA ALA A 152 -1.96 -14.08 8.73
C ALA A 152 -1.08 -14.94 9.66
N GLY A 153 -1.38 -16.23 9.83
CA GLY A 153 -0.63 -17.13 10.71
C GLY A 153 -0.77 -16.79 12.20
N ILE A 154 -1.90 -16.19 12.60
CA ILE A 154 -2.17 -15.80 14.00
C ILE A 154 -3.28 -16.66 14.61
N ASN A 155 -3.19 -16.86 15.93
CA ASN A 155 -4.25 -17.51 16.68
C ASN A 155 -5.47 -16.59 16.79
N GLN A 156 -6.66 -17.15 16.57
CA GLN A 156 -7.90 -16.40 16.70
C GLN A 156 -8.09 -15.81 18.11
N SER A 157 -7.69 -16.53 19.16
CA SER A 157 -7.71 -16.01 20.52
C SER A 157 -6.82 -14.78 20.73
N ALA A 158 -5.68 -14.70 20.01
CA ALA A 158 -4.81 -13.52 20.06
C ALA A 158 -5.46 -12.32 19.34
N TYR A 159 -6.18 -12.57 18.25
CA TYR A 159 -6.98 -11.56 17.55
C TYR A 159 -8.11 -11.04 18.46
N GLU A 160 -8.86 -11.93 19.10
CA GLU A 160 -9.96 -11.58 20.01
C GLU A 160 -9.44 -10.82 21.23
N TYR A 161 -8.30 -11.24 21.80
CA TYR A 161 -7.65 -10.51 22.89
C TYR A 161 -7.27 -9.07 22.49
N GLN A 162 -6.71 -8.89 21.29
CA GLN A 162 -6.39 -7.57 20.75
C GLN A 162 -7.65 -6.70 20.62
N GLN A 163 -8.77 -7.29 20.21
CA GLN A 163 -10.05 -6.61 20.08
C GLN A 163 -10.63 -6.20 21.45
N CYS A 164 -10.62 -7.10 22.43
CA CYS A 164 -11.12 -6.84 23.79
C CYS A 164 -10.27 -5.80 24.51
N LYS A 165 -8.94 -5.87 24.41
CA LYS A 165 -8.04 -4.89 25.04
C LYS A 165 -8.36 -3.45 24.62
N VAL A 166 -8.70 -3.21 23.35
CA VAL A 166 -9.07 -1.87 22.89
C VAL A 166 -10.46 -1.45 23.37
N ALA A 167 -11.40 -2.38 23.50
CA ALA A 167 -12.70 -2.08 24.09
C ALA A 167 -12.57 -1.67 25.56
N ASP A 168 -11.72 -2.38 26.32
CA ASP A 168 -11.42 -2.06 27.72
C ASP A 168 -10.66 -0.73 27.84
N ASP A 169 -9.65 -0.48 27.00
CA ASP A 169 -8.92 0.79 26.99
C ASP A 169 -9.84 1.98 26.62
N GLN A 170 -10.79 1.80 25.68
CA GLN A 170 -11.79 2.83 25.33
C GLN A 170 -12.79 3.06 26.46
N ALA A 171 -13.26 2.01 27.12
CA ALA A 171 -14.18 2.10 28.24
C ALA A 171 -13.52 2.71 29.50
N LEU A 172 -12.25 2.40 29.75
CA LEU A 172 -11.50 2.84 30.93
C LEU A 172 -10.95 4.26 30.77
N LEU A 173 -10.47 4.63 29.57
CA LEU A 173 -9.83 5.93 29.33
C LEU A 173 -10.78 6.98 28.75
N GLY A 174 -12.01 6.61 28.34
CA GLY A 174 -12.98 7.52 27.74
C GLY A 174 -12.51 8.19 26.44
N LEU A 175 -11.39 7.73 25.88
CA LEU A 175 -10.79 8.28 24.67
C LEU A 175 -11.53 7.69 23.47
N HIS A 176 -12.62 8.37 23.08
CA HIS A 176 -13.09 8.27 21.70
C HIS A 176 -11.89 8.53 20.78
N LYS A 177 -11.69 7.62 19.83
CA LYS A 177 -10.63 7.71 18.80
C LYS A 177 -10.96 8.83 17.78
N ASN A 178 -11.30 10.03 18.25
CA ASN A 178 -11.49 11.21 17.43
C ASN A 178 -10.12 11.83 17.15
N MET A 179 -9.58 11.51 15.97
CA MET A 179 -8.52 12.28 15.32
C MET A 179 -9.09 13.61 14.77
N ASN A 180 -9.85 14.36 15.58
CA ASN A 180 -10.43 15.66 15.18
C ASN A 180 -9.42 16.82 15.26
N TRP A 181 -8.16 16.57 15.60
CA TRP A 181 -7.12 17.60 15.62
C TRP A 181 -6.64 18.02 14.21
N MET A 182 -7.26 17.48 13.14
CA MET A 182 -7.08 17.95 11.76
C MET A 182 -8.19 18.88 11.26
N ASP A 183 -9.26 19.14 12.03
CA ASP A 183 -10.18 20.25 11.71
C ASP A 183 -9.56 21.55 12.20
N ALA A 184 -8.66 22.10 11.39
CA ALA A 184 -8.32 23.51 11.45
C ALA A 184 -9.47 24.32 10.82
N SER A 185 -10.64 24.30 11.45
CA SER A 185 -11.59 25.40 11.29
C SER A 185 -10.99 26.59 12.03
N TYR A 186 -10.22 27.40 11.30
CA TYR A 186 -9.89 28.74 11.72
C TYR A 186 -11.20 29.49 11.95
N GLU A 187 -11.59 29.63 13.21
CA GLU A 187 -12.54 30.65 13.63
C GLU A 187 -11.97 32.00 13.20
N SER A 188 -12.61 32.57 12.18
CA SER A 188 -12.40 33.96 11.80
C SER A 188 -13.12 34.82 12.82
N ASN A 189 -12.36 35.49 13.68
CA ASN A 189 -12.79 36.70 14.38
C ASN A 189 -11.80 37.81 14.05
#